data_AF-A0A7N0SZ73-F1
#
_entry.id   AF-A0A7N0SZ73-F1
#
_cell.length_a   1.000
_cell.length_b   1.000
_cell.length_c   1.000
_cell.angle_alpha   90.00
_cell.angle_beta   90.00
_cell.angle_gamma   90.00
#
_symmetry.space_group_name_H-M   'P 1'
#
loop_
_entity.id
_entity.type
_entity.pdbx_description
1 polymer ?
#
loop_
_entity_poly.entity_id
_entity_poly.type
_entity_poly.pdbx_seq_one_letter_code
_entity_poly.pdbx_strand_id
1 'polypeptide(L)'
;MGQQEFVYSFVARGAVILAEHAEKSGTFTGIAHECLQKLPTSHTKFTYNWDGLTFNFLVEGPFTYCVVAADSAGRQLPIAFLERVKDDFTKRYAGGKATNASANSLSKDFG
;
A
#
# COMPACT_ATOMS: atom_id res chain seq x y z
N MET A 1 -14.41 18.83 -11.04
CA MET A 1 -14.20 17.44 -11.51
C MET A 1 -13.12 16.87 -10.62
N GLY A 2 -13.49 16.06 -9.61
CA GLY A 2 -12.55 15.56 -8.61
C GLY A 2 -11.56 14.62 -9.27
N GLN A 3 -10.30 15.03 -9.39
CA GLN A 3 -9.25 14.12 -9.86
C GLN A 3 -9.14 13.00 -8.83
N GLN A 4 -9.14 11.75 -9.29
CA GLN A 4 -8.83 10.62 -8.41
C GLN A 4 -7.38 10.76 -7.96
N GLU A 5 -7.21 11.14 -6.69
CA GLU A 5 -5.91 11.37 -6.09
C GLU A 5 -5.15 10.07 -5.82
N PHE A 6 -5.85 8.93 -5.74
CA PHE A 6 -5.28 7.59 -5.54
C PHE A 6 -5.49 6.72 -6.77
N VAL A 7 -4.45 5.97 -7.15
CA VAL A 7 -4.43 5.16 -8.38
C VAL A 7 -4.27 3.67 -8.06
N TYR A 8 -3.47 3.36 -7.04
CA TYR A 8 -3.16 1.99 -6.63
C TYR A 8 -2.87 1.94 -5.14
N SER A 9 -3.29 0.88 -4.46
CA SER A 9 -2.88 0.61 -3.08
C SER A 9 -2.74 -0.88 -2.82
N PHE A 10 -1.88 -1.25 -1.89
CA PHE A 10 -1.74 -2.64 -1.47
C PHE A 10 -1.32 -2.78 -0.01
N VAL A 11 -1.56 -3.98 0.53
CA VAL A 11 -1.03 -4.46 1.80
C VAL A 11 -0.20 -5.71 1.54
N ALA A 12 1.04 -5.70 2.01
CA ALA A 12 1.98 -6.80 1.87
C ALA A 12 2.51 -7.30 3.22
N ARG A 13 2.93 -8.56 3.26
CA ARG A 13 3.70 -9.15 4.36
C ARG A 13 5.09 -9.51 3.83
N GLY A 14 6.10 -8.74 4.24
CA GLY A 14 7.39 -8.74 3.55
C GLY A 14 7.21 -8.43 2.06
N ALA A 15 7.75 -9.29 1.19
CA ALA A 15 7.64 -9.18 -0.26
C ALA A 15 6.31 -9.71 -0.85
N VAL A 16 5.40 -10.27 -0.03
CA VAL A 16 4.18 -10.95 -0.52
C VAL A 16 2.98 -10.03 -0.38
N ILE A 17 2.38 -9.63 -1.50
CA ILE A 17 1.15 -8.84 -1.51
C ILE A 17 -0.03 -9.73 -1.12
N LEU A 18 -0.76 -9.31 -0.08
CA LEU A 18 -1.91 -10.03 0.45
C LEU A 18 -3.22 -9.51 -0.12
N ALA A 19 -3.32 -8.19 -0.26
CA ALA A 19 -4.44 -7.47 -0.85
C ALA A 19 -3.92 -6.30 -1.69
N GLU A 20 -4.52 -6.08 -2.84
CA GLU A 20 -4.24 -4.92 -3.69
C GLU A 20 -5.50 -4.44 -4.39
N HIS A 21 -5.53 -3.15 -4.68
CA HIS A 21 -6.61 -2.49 -5.41
C HIS A 21 -6.03 -1.46 -6.38
N ALA A 22 -6.51 -1.49 -7.61
CA ALA A 22 -6.08 -0.61 -8.67
C ALA A 22 -7.32 -0.02 -9.36
N GLU A 23 -7.44 1.30 -9.36
CA GLU A 23 -8.52 1.99 -10.09
C GLU A 23 -8.30 1.90 -11.60
N LYS A 24 -7.05 1.80 -12.02
CA LYS A 24 -6.64 1.66 -13.42
C LYS A 24 -5.56 0.60 -13.53
N SER A 25 -5.44 -0.02 -14.70
CA SER A 25 -4.27 -0.83 -15.03
C SER A 25 -3.13 0.10 -15.48
N GLY A 26 -1.91 -0.19 -15.06
CA GLY A 26 -0.74 0.59 -15.46
C GLY A 26 0.56 0.02 -14.91
N THR A 27 1.68 0.64 -15.32
CA THR A 27 3.04 0.22 -14.95
C THR A 27 3.39 0.49 -13.49
N PHE A 28 2.63 1.36 -12.81
CA PHE A 28 2.83 1.70 -11.40
C PHE A 28 2.74 0.49 -10.47
N THR A 29 2.01 -0.57 -10.82
CA THR A 29 1.95 -1.79 -10.00
C THR A 29 3.33 -2.45 -9.93
N GLY A 30 3.99 -2.66 -11.07
CA GLY A 30 5.35 -3.22 -11.13
C GLY A 30 6.38 -2.35 -10.41
N ILE A 31 6.25 -1.03 -10.51
CA ILE A 31 7.11 -0.07 -9.81
C ILE A 31 6.95 -0.20 -8.30
N ALA A 32 5.70 -0.21 -7.83
CA ALA A 32 5.36 -0.38 -6.42
C ALA A 32 5.92 -1.69 -5.85
N HIS A 33 5.85 -2.78 -6.63
CA HIS A 33 6.40 -4.08 -6.25
C HIS A 33 7.93 -4.04 -6.19
N GLU A 34 8.60 -3.36 -7.13
CA GLU A 34 10.05 -3.19 -7.09
C GLU A 34 10.49 -2.38 -5.86
N CYS A 35 9.79 -1.29 -5.56
CA CYS A 35 10.02 -0.51 -4.35
C CYS A 35 9.87 -1.39 -3.09
N LEU A 36 8.83 -2.22 -3.02
CA LEU A 36 8.59 -3.14 -1.91
C LEU A 36 9.78 -4.08 -1.66
N GLN A 37 10.42 -4.61 -2.71
CA GLN A 37 11.60 -5.49 -2.56
C GLN A 37 12.82 -4.77 -1.98
N LYS A 38 12.87 -3.44 -2.11
CA LYS A 38 14.00 -2.60 -1.67
C LYS A 38 13.75 -1.93 -0.32
N LEU A 39 12.58 -2.11 0.29
CA LEU A 39 12.25 -1.44 1.55
C LEU A 39 13.09 -1.99 2.72
N PRO A 40 13.56 -1.13 3.62
CA PRO A 40 14.12 -1.59 4.88
C PRO A 40 13.03 -2.25 5.74
N THR A 41 13.39 -3.28 6.49
CA THR A 41 12.47 -4.01 7.38
C THR A 41 12.15 -3.28 8.69
N SER A 42 12.62 -2.03 8.85
CA SER A 42 12.38 -1.22 10.05
C SER A 42 11.09 -0.40 9.90
N HIS A 43 10.38 -0.17 11.00
CA HIS A 43 9.20 0.70 11.03
C HIS A 43 9.57 2.08 10.50
N THR A 44 9.12 2.41 9.29
CA THR A 44 9.56 3.62 8.58
C THR A 44 8.49 4.01 7.58
N LYS A 45 8.32 5.33 7.41
CA LYS A 45 7.54 5.93 6.33
C LYS A 45 8.48 6.31 5.20
N PHE A 46 8.18 5.91 3.98
CA PHE A 46 8.98 6.22 2.81
C PHE A 46 8.11 6.73 1.67
N THR A 47 8.58 7.73 0.94
CA THR A 47 7.88 8.26 -0.22
C THR A 47 8.84 8.33 -1.39
N TYR A 48 8.48 7.67 -2.49
CA TYR A 48 9.19 7.74 -3.77
C TYR A 48 8.37 8.53 -4.77
N ASN A 49 9.00 9.36 -5.59
CA ASN A 49 8.29 10.15 -6.60
C ASN A 49 8.78 9.72 -7.97
N TRP A 50 7.83 9.41 -8.86
CA TRP A 50 8.11 9.03 -10.23
C TRP A 50 6.97 9.48 -11.13
N ASP A 51 7.30 10.31 -12.12
CA ASP A 51 6.42 10.67 -13.23
C ASP A 51 5.09 11.32 -12.79
N GLY A 52 5.17 12.23 -11.82
CA GLY A 52 3.99 12.90 -11.26
C GLY A 52 3.15 12.02 -10.32
N LEU A 53 3.61 10.81 -10.02
CA LEU A 53 3.05 9.93 -9.00
C LEU A 53 3.96 9.86 -7.77
N THR A 54 3.33 9.66 -6.62
CA THR A 54 3.97 9.47 -5.32
C THR A 54 3.63 8.09 -4.81
N PHE A 55 4.65 7.28 -4.54
CA PHE A 55 4.55 5.95 -3.97
C PHE A 55 4.85 6.08 -2.49
N ASN A 56 3.82 6.02 -1.67
CA ASN A 56 3.90 6.23 -0.23
C ASN A 56 3.84 4.87 0.46
N PHE A 57 4.78 4.60 1.35
CA PHE A 57 4.90 3.35 2.08
C PHE A 57 4.88 3.61 3.58
N LEU A 58 4.19 2.74 4.29
CA LEU A 58 4.17 2.66 5.75
C LEU A 58 4.51 1.21 6.13
N VAL A 59 5.63 1.01 6.81
CA VAL A 59 6.02 -0.29 7.35
C VAL A 59 5.65 -0.33 8.83
N GLU A 60 4.84 -1.32 9.22
CA GLU A 60 4.43 -1.55 10.60
C GLU A 60 4.47 -3.06 10.91
N GLY A 61 5.44 -3.46 11.74
CA GLY A 61 5.66 -4.86 12.08
C GLY A 61 5.99 -5.68 10.82
N PRO A 62 5.32 -6.83 10.60
CA PRO A 62 5.56 -7.65 9.42
C PRO A 62 4.84 -7.14 8.16
N PHE A 63 4.04 -6.06 8.27
CA PHE A 63 3.19 -5.57 7.20
C PHE A 63 3.71 -4.27 6.59
N THR A 64 3.53 -4.14 5.29
CA THR A 64 3.81 -2.92 4.53
C THR A 64 2.54 -2.47 3.82
N TYR A 65 2.21 -1.21 3.99
CA TYR A 65 1.07 -0.56 3.37
C TYR A 65 1.58 0.41 2.33
N CYS A 66 1.01 0.39 1.13
CA CYS A 66 1.38 1.30 0.06
C CYS A 66 0.17 1.96 -0.58
N VAL A 67 0.33 3.22 -0.95
CA VAL A 67 -0.59 3.95 -1.81
C VAL A 67 0.18 4.76 -2.83
N VAL A 68 -0.22 4.62 -4.09
CA VAL A 68 0.23 5.43 -5.22
C VAL A 68 -0.78 6.52 -5.44
N ALA A 69 -0.33 7.76 -5.30
CA ALA A 69 -1.16 8.96 -5.40
C ALA A 69 -0.59 9.93 -6.42
N ALA A 70 -1.43 10.77 -7.03
CA ALA A 70 -0.94 11.91 -7.80
C ALA A 70 -0.14 12.87 -6.92
N ASP A 71 0.94 13.46 -7.43
CA ASP A 71 1.76 14.43 -6.69
C ASP A 71 0.94 15.63 -6.18
N SER A 72 -0.08 16.02 -6.94
CA SER A 72 -1.02 17.09 -6.56
C SER A 72 -1.82 16.80 -5.28
N ALA A 73 -1.91 15.54 -4.84
CA ALA A 73 -2.58 15.16 -3.60
C ALA A 73 -1.79 15.60 -2.35
N GLY A 74 -0.52 15.98 -2.52
CA GLY A 74 0.38 16.28 -1.42
C GLY A 74 0.69 15.05 -0.56
N ARG A 75 1.39 15.26 0.55
CA ARG A 75 1.87 14.16 1.41
C ARG A 75 0.92 13.79 2.54
N GLN A 76 0.10 14.73 3.02
CA GLN A 76 -0.77 14.49 4.17
C GLN A 76 -1.90 13.51 3.85
N LEU A 77 -2.51 13.64 2.67
CA LEU A 77 -3.65 12.82 2.27
C LEU A 77 -3.26 11.33 2.07
N PRO A 78 -2.18 10.98 1.34
CA PRO A 78 -1.71 9.60 1.23
C PRO A 78 -1.31 8.99 2.58
N ILE A 79 -0.64 9.74 3.45
CA ILE A 79 -0.23 9.23 4.76
C ILE A 79 -1.45 8.98 5.65
N ALA A 80 -2.44 9.88 5.66
CA ALA A 80 -3.67 9.68 6.42
C ALA A 80 -4.47 8.47 5.91
N PHE A 81 -4.48 8.23 4.60
CA PHE A 81 -5.06 7.02 4.01
C PHE A 81 -4.34 5.76 4.50
N LEU A 82 -3.00 5.73 4.46
CA LEU A 82 -2.22 4.58 4.93
C LEU A 82 -2.46 4.26 6.40
N GLU A 83 -2.55 5.27 7.27
CA GLU A 83 -2.85 5.06 8.69
C GLU A 83 -4.23 4.40 8.87
N ARG A 84 -5.26 4.86 8.14
CA ARG A 84 -6.60 4.24 8.19
C ARG A 84 -6.58 2.79 7.68
N VAL A 85 -5.93 2.53 6.55
CA VAL A 85 -5.80 1.18 5.99
C VAL A 85 -5.09 0.26 6.99
N LYS A 86 -4.02 0.75 7.64
CA LYS A 86 -3.30 0.02 8.67
C LYS A 86 -4.21 -0.33 9.86
N ASP A 87 -4.93 0.65 10.40
CA ASP A 87 -5.86 0.42 11.52
C ASP A 87 -6.97 -0.57 11.16
N ASP A 88 -7.60 -0.42 9.99
CA ASP A 88 -8.66 -1.32 9.52
C ASP A 88 -8.14 -2.74 9.25
N PHE A 89 -6.99 -2.87 8.59
CA PHE A 89 -6.37 -4.17 8.33
C PHE A 89 -6.01 -4.88 9.63
N THR A 90 -5.38 -4.16 10.56
CA THR A 90 -4.96 -4.70 11.86
C THR A 90 -6.18 -5.15 12.65
N LYS A 91 -7.26 -4.35 12.67
CA LYS A 91 -8.50 -4.70 13.34
C LYS A 91 -9.18 -5.91 12.70
N ARG A 92 -9.26 -5.97 11.37
CA ARG A 92 -9.93 -7.05 10.62
C ARG A 92 -9.19 -8.38 10.73
N TYR A 93 -7.86 -8.35 10.82
CA TYR A 93 -7.01 -9.55 10.80
C TYR A 93 -6.24 -9.78 12.10
N ALA A 94 -6.65 -9.15 13.21
CA ALA A 94 -6.04 -9.29 14.54
C ALA A 94 -5.90 -10.76 15.01
N GLY A 95 -6.78 -11.66 14.54
CA GLY A 95 -6.73 -13.10 14.83
C GLY A 95 -5.65 -13.89 14.09
N GLY A 96 -4.69 -13.24 13.42
CA GLY A 96 -3.57 -13.90 12.75
C GLY A 96 -3.86 -14.40 11.33
N LYS A 97 -5.07 -14.22 10.79
CA LYS A 97 -5.38 -14.65 9.40
C LYS A 97 -4.40 -14.08 8.37
N ALA A 98 -3.96 -12.83 8.55
CA ALA A 98 -3.00 -12.18 7.65
C ALA A 98 -1.57 -12.72 7.77
N THR A 99 -1.18 -13.35 8.88
CA THR A 99 0.19 -13.85 9.07
C THR A 99 0.48 -15.09 8.25
N ASN A 100 -0.54 -15.82 7.78
CA ASN A 100 -0.40 -17.03 6.98
C ASN A 100 -1.12 -16.94 5.62
N ALA A 101 -1.68 -15.78 5.29
CA ALA A 101 -2.32 -15.56 4.00
C ALA A 101 -1.36 -15.79 2.82
N SER A 102 -1.89 -16.35 1.74
CA SER A 102 -1.18 -16.49 0.47
C SER A 102 -1.29 -15.21 -0.35
N ALA A 103 -0.49 -15.12 -1.42
CA ALA A 103 -0.49 -13.96 -2.29
C ALA A 103 -1.91 -13.67 -2.83
N ASN A 104 -2.34 -12.42 -2.75
CA ASN A 104 -3.63 -11.92 -3.24
C ASN A 104 -4.89 -12.60 -2.65
N SER A 105 -4.75 -13.42 -1.60
CA SER A 105 -5.89 -14.15 -1.03
C SER A 105 -6.86 -13.24 -0.27
N LEU A 106 -6.45 -12.03 0.08
CA LEU A 106 -7.27 -11.06 0.82
C LEU A 106 -7.84 -9.95 -0.07
N SER A 107 -7.45 -9.84 -1.34
CA SER A 107 -7.92 -8.77 -2.24
C SER A 107 -9.44 -8.73 -2.38
N LYS A 108 -10.14 -9.87 -2.35
CA LYS A 108 -11.61 -9.89 -2.42
C LYS A 108 -12.29 -9.38 -1.14
N ASP A 109 -11.63 -9.54 0.01
CA ASP A 109 -12.17 -9.21 1.33
C ASP A 109 -11.75 -7.82 1.84
N PHE A 110 -10.71 -7.23 1.24
CA PHE A 110 -10.04 -6.03 1.72
C PHE A 110 -9.55 -5.07 0.62
N GLY A 111 -9.39 -5.54 -0.63
CA GLY A 111 -9.06 -4.70 -1.77
C GLY A 111 -10.21 -3.77 -2.12
#